data_AF-A0A351DUE5-F1
#
_entry.id   AF-A0A351DUE5-F1
#
_cell.length_a   1.000
_cell.length_b   1.000
_cell.length_c   1.000
_cell.angle_alpha   90.00
_cell.angle_beta   90.00
_cell.angle_gamma   90.00
#
_symmetry.space_group_name_H-M   'P 1'
#
loop_
_entity.id
_entity.type
_entity.pdbx_description
1 polymer ?
#
loop_
_entity_poly.entity_id
_entity_poly.type
_entity_poly.pdbx_seq_one_letter_code
_entity_poly.pdbx_strand_id
1 'polypeptide(L)'
;MAKKKTTSTAEDKLRALFDLQIIDSRIDRLRVVRGELPLEVQDLEDELEGLRARLERMEDDNDTVNQRITAYQIQIKDSQALIEKYTEQQNNVRNNREFESLSKEIEYQTLEIELCEKRIRECKAQLEQKAEGLEGTRERFNQRQADLEAKQAELEAIIAE
;
A
#
# COMPACT_ATOMS: atom_id res chain seq x y z
N MET A 1 -59.33 -13.11 51.50
CA MET A 1 -59.14 -11.65 51.32
C MET A 1 -58.84 -11.38 49.86
N ALA A 2 -59.69 -10.60 49.21
CA ALA A 2 -59.62 -10.34 47.77
C ALA A 2 -58.31 -9.65 47.40
N LYS A 3 -57.58 -10.19 46.41
CA LYS A 3 -56.46 -9.49 45.76
C LYS A 3 -57.01 -8.15 45.24
N LYS A 4 -56.60 -7.05 45.87
CA LYS A 4 -56.88 -5.69 45.42
C LYS A 4 -56.32 -5.57 44.00
N LYS A 5 -57.19 -5.72 43.01
CA LYS A 5 -56.88 -5.46 41.61
C LYS A 5 -56.68 -3.96 41.53
N THR A 6 -55.42 -3.50 41.55
CA THR A 6 -55.06 -2.12 41.31
C THR A 6 -55.62 -1.75 39.94
N THR A 7 -56.74 -1.04 39.95
CA THR A 7 -57.33 -0.45 38.76
C THR A 7 -56.36 0.63 38.30
N SER A 8 -55.46 0.29 37.37
CA SER A 8 -54.60 1.25 36.69
C SER A 8 -55.49 2.40 36.19
N THR A 9 -55.19 3.62 36.60
CA THR A 9 -55.94 4.79 36.14
C THR A 9 -55.70 4.99 34.63
N ALA A 10 -56.53 5.79 33.97
CA ALA A 10 -56.31 6.12 32.55
C ALA A 10 -54.94 6.80 32.35
N GLU A 11 -54.49 7.60 33.32
CA GLU A 11 -53.18 8.23 33.35
C GLU A 11 -52.03 7.22 33.44
N ASP A 12 -52.13 6.21 34.33
CA ASP A 12 -51.11 5.15 34.45
C ASP A 12 -50.95 4.34 33.16
N LYS A 13 -52.06 4.07 32.48
CA LYS A 13 -52.06 3.37 31.18
C LYS A 13 -51.43 4.21 30.07
N LEU A 14 -51.69 5.52 30.05
CA LEU A 14 -51.11 6.44 29.07
C LEU A 14 -49.60 6.62 29.28
N ARG A 15 -49.13 6.68 30.53
CA ARG A 15 -47.69 6.69 30.85
C ARG A 15 -47.01 5.39 30.39
N ALA A 16 -47.59 4.24 30.70
CA ALA A 16 -47.04 2.95 30.25
C ALA A 16 -47.02 2.81 28.72
N LEU A 17 -48.03 3.34 28.01
CA LEU A 17 -48.06 3.39 26.55
C LEU A 17 -46.97 4.31 25.97
N PHE A 18 -46.75 5.46 26.60
CA PHE A 18 -45.70 6.39 26.20
C PHE A 18 -44.30 5.79 26.40
N ASP A 19 -44.07 5.13 27.54
CA ASP A 19 -42.81 4.43 27.81
C ASP A 19 -42.57 3.29 26.80
N LEU A 20 -43.61 2.53 26.45
CA LEU A 20 -43.54 1.51 25.41
C LEU A 20 -43.18 2.12 24.05
N GLN A 21 -43.81 3.23 23.66
CA GLN A 21 -43.51 3.91 22.40
C GLN A 21 -42.06 4.41 22.35
N ILE A 22 -41.51 4.89 23.46
CA ILE A 22 -40.09 5.27 23.55
C ILE A 22 -39.19 4.05 23.33
N ILE A 23 -39.53 2.91 23.94
CA ILE A 23 -38.79 1.66 23.79
C ILE A 23 -38.85 1.18 22.34
N ASP A 24 -40.02 1.14 21.72
CA ASP A 24 -40.20 0.73 20.31
C ASP A 24 -39.41 1.66 19.37
N SER A 25 -39.47 2.98 19.60
CA SER A 25 -38.70 3.95 18.81
C SER A 25 -37.18 3.83 19.00
N ARG A 26 -36.71 3.21 20.09
CA ARG A 26 -35.29 2.88 20.30
C ARG A 26 -34.93 1.55 19.61
N ILE A 27 -35.80 0.55 19.68
CA ILE A 27 -35.63 -0.73 18.98
C ILE A 27 -35.55 -0.52 17.46
N ASP A 28 -36.41 0.33 16.90
CA ASP A 28 -36.39 0.62 15.47
C ASP A 28 -35.09 1.32 15.05
N ARG A 29 -34.58 2.26 15.86
CA ARG A 29 -33.26 2.88 15.62
C ARG A 29 -32.13 1.85 15.67
N LEU A 30 -32.13 0.94 16.64
CA LEU A 30 -31.15 -0.14 16.72
C LEU A 30 -31.19 -1.06 15.50
N ARG A 31 -32.38 -1.36 14.97
CA ARG A 31 -32.54 -2.18 13.76
C ARG A 31 -32.02 -1.49 12.50
N VAL A 32 -32.25 -0.17 12.37
CA VAL A 32 -31.70 0.63 11.27
C VAL A 32 -30.18 0.64 11.33
N VAL A 33 -29.59 0.91 12.50
CA VAL A 33 -28.13 0.92 12.68
C VAL A 33 -27.53 -0.47 12.41
N ARG A 34 -28.17 -1.56 12.89
CA ARG A 34 -27.74 -2.93 12.57
C ARG A 34 -27.84 -3.28 11.08
N GLY A 35 -28.59 -2.53 10.27
CA GLY A 35 -28.68 -2.72 8.82
C GLY A 35 -27.67 -1.87 8.05
N GLU A 36 -27.53 -0.60 8.41
CA GLU A 36 -26.64 0.36 7.74
C GLU A 36 -25.15 0.11 8.08
N LEU A 37 -24.85 -0.23 9.33
CA LEU A 37 -23.47 -0.40 9.80
C LEU A 37 -22.74 -1.60 9.15
N PRO A 38 -23.37 -2.78 8.94
CA PRO A 38 -22.73 -3.86 8.19
C PRO A 38 -22.44 -3.53 6.72
N LEU A 39 -23.28 -2.70 6.09
CA LEU A 39 -23.04 -2.24 4.72
C LEU A 39 -21.84 -1.29 4.68
N GLU A 40 -21.73 -0.38 5.65
CA GLU A 40 -20.59 0.53 5.78
C GLU A 40 -19.28 -0.23 6.05
N VAL A 41 -19.31 -1.30 6.86
CA VAL A 41 -18.17 -2.21 7.08
C VAL A 41 -17.77 -2.90 5.78
N GLN A 42 -18.73 -3.43 5.02
CA GLN A 42 -18.46 -4.07 3.74
C GLN A 42 -17.85 -3.09 2.71
N ASP A 43 -18.40 -1.89 2.61
CA ASP A 43 -17.89 -0.85 1.71
C ASP A 43 -16.43 -0.46 2.07
N LEU A 44 -16.11 -0.39 3.36
CA LEU A 44 -14.76 -0.14 3.85
C LEU A 44 -13.79 -1.30 3.56
N GLU A 45 -14.24 -2.55 3.70
CA GLU A 45 -13.46 -3.74 3.34
C GLU A 45 -13.12 -3.75 1.83
N ASP A 46 -14.10 -3.44 0.98
CA ASP A 46 -13.90 -3.33 -0.47
C ASP A 46 -12.93 -2.17 -0.82
N GLU A 47 -13.05 -1.01 -0.16
CA GLU A 47 -12.12 0.11 -0.34
C GLU A 47 -10.69 -0.28 0.08
N LEU A 48 -10.54 -0.98 1.19
CA LEU A 48 -9.25 -1.46 1.70
C LEU A 48 -8.62 -2.50 0.77
N GLU A 49 -9.40 -3.43 0.22
CA GLU A 49 -8.89 -4.39 -0.76
C GLU A 49 -8.38 -3.66 -2.02
N GLY A 50 -9.12 -2.67 -2.50
CA GLY A 50 -8.69 -1.82 -3.62
C GLY A 50 -7.39 -1.06 -3.33
N LEU A 51 -7.26 -0.47 -2.14
CA LEU A 51 -6.04 0.21 -1.70
C LEU A 51 -4.86 -0.76 -1.54
N ARG A 52 -5.10 -1.96 -1.00
CA ARG A 52 -4.09 -3.01 -0.87
C ARG A 52 -3.56 -3.47 -2.22
N ALA A 53 -4.44 -3.76 -3.17
CA ALA A 53 -4.05 -4.15 -4.52
C ALA A 53 -3.25 -3.03 -5.23
N ARG A 54 -3.60 -1.77 -4.95
CA ARG A 54 -2.83 -0.62 -5.46
C ARG A 54 -1.43 -0.55 -4.83
N LEU A 55 -1.31 -0.76 -3.52
CA LEU A 55 -0.02 -0.79 -2.82
C LEU A 55 0.87 -1.90 -3.35
N GLU A 56 0.34 -3.12 -3.48
CA GLU A 56 1.07 -4.27 -4.02
C GLU A 56 1.63 -3.98 -5.42
N ARG A 57 0.81 -3.43 -6.32
CA ARG A 57 1.28 -3.00 -7.65
C ARG A 57 2.39 -1.95 -7.60
N MET A 58 2.32 -1.00 -6.67
CA MET A 58 3.34 0.03 -6.51
C MET A 58 4.65 -0.55 -5.95
N GLU A 59 4.56 -1.55 -5.08
CA GLU A 59 5.70 -2.30 -4.54
C GLU A 59 6.37 -3.16 -5.63
N ASP A 60 5.59 -3.91 -6.41
CA ASP A 60 6.07 -4.70 -7.56
C ASP A 60 6.80 -3.84 -8.59
N ASP A 61 6.24 -2.65 -8.87
CA ASP A 61 6.85 -1.65 -9.73
C ASP A 61 8.24 -1.20 -9.22
N ASN A 62 8.35 -0.95 -7.91
CA ASN A 62 9.61 -0.56 -7.28
C ASN A 62 10.63 -1.71 -7.32
N ASP A 63 10.18 -2.95 -7.09
CA ASP A 63 11.03 -4.13 -7.18
C ASP A 63 11.55 -4.35 -8.60
N THR A 64 10.72 -4.11 -9.61
CA THR A 64 11.15 -4.14 -11.02
C THR A 64 12.23 -3.10 -11.31
N VAL A 65 12.10 -1.88 -10.77
CA VAL A 65 13.14 -0.84 -10.91
C VAL A 65 14.42 -1.23 -10.17
N ASN A 66 14.32 -1.81 -8.97
CA ASN A 66 15.46 -2.33 -8.21
C ASN A 66 16.20 -3.44 -8.98
N GLN A 67 15.46 -4.38 -9.59
CA GLN A 67 16.05 -5.41 -10.44
C GLN A 67 16.83 -4.80 -11.60
N ARG A 68 16.31 -3.76 -12.25
CA ARG A 68 17.05 -3.03 -13.31
C ARG A 68 18.33 -2.39 -12.78
N ILE A 69 18.31 -1.79 -11.58
CA ILE A 69 19.52 -1.25 -10.94
C ILE A 69 20.55 -2.36 -10.72
N THR A 70 20.15 -3.52 -10.20
CA THR A 70 21.07 -4.65 -10.00
C THR A 70 21.66 -5.16 -11.33
N ALA A 71 20.86 -5.23 -12.39
CA ALA A 71 21.33 -5.61 -13.72
C ALA A 71 22.38 -4.64 -14.27
N TYR A 72 22.16 -3.32 -14.14
CA TYR A 72 23.16 -2.34 -14.53
C TYR A 72 24.44 -2.40 -13.68
N GLN A 73 24.34 -2.70 -12.39
CA GLN A 73 25.51 -2.90 -11.54
C GLN A 73 26.34 -4.11 -11.96
N ILE A 74 25.70 -5.19 -12.41
CA ILE A 74 26.40 -6.36 -12.97
C ILE A 74 27.09 -5.96 -14.28
N GLN A 75 26.39 -5.27 -15.18
CA GLN A 75 26.97 -4.79 -16.44
C GLN A 75 28.22 -3.91 -16.21
N ILE A 76 28.18 -3.01 -15.22
CA ILE A 76 29.36 -2.20 -14.86
C ILE A 76 30.54 -3.08 -14.46
N LYS A 77 30.33 -4.13 -13.66
CA LYS A 77 31.40 -5.04 -13.26
C LYS A 77 31.97 -5.82 -14.44
N ASP A 78 31.10 -6.26 -15.36
CA ASP A 78 31.53 -6.97 -16.56
C ASP A 78 32.37 -6.06 -17.47
N SER A 79 31.94 -4.80 -17.69
CA SER A 79 32.71 -3.81 -18.45
C SER A 79 34.05 -3.49 -17.77
N GLN A 80 34.10 -3.40 -16.44
CA GLN A 80 35.35 -3.21 -15.69
C GLN A 80 36.33 -4.38 -15.91
N ALA A 81 35.85 -5.61 -15.85
CA ALA A 81 36.68 -6.79 -16.11
C ALA A 81 37.20 -6.83 -17.56
N LEU A 82 36.39 -6.38 -18.53
CA LEU A 82 36.83 -6.24 -19.93
C LEU A 82 37.89 -5.15 -20.09
N ILE A 83 37.74 -4.01 -19.43
CA ILE A 83 38.74 -2.93 -19.43
C ILE A 83 40.07 -3.44 -18.88
N GLU A 84 40.07 -4.15 -17.75
CA GLU A 84 41.29 -4.73 -17.17
C GLU A 84 41.98 -5.67 -18.18
N LYS A 85 41.22 -6.59 -18.78
CA LYS A 85 41.73 -7.53 -19.79
C LYS A 85 42.30 -6.81 -21.01
N TYR A 86 41.61 -5.81 -21.55
CA TYR A 86 42.10 -5.07 -22.72
C TYR A 86 43.31 -4.21 -22.40
N THR A 87 43.39 -3.67 -21.18
CA THR A 87 44.55 -2.91 -20.70
C THR A 87 45.79 -3.80 -20.59
N GLU A 88 45.65 -5.01 -20.06
CA GLU A 88 46.75 -5.99 -20.03
C GLU A 88 47.21 -6.40 -21.43
N GLN A 89 46.27 -6.60 -22.36
CA GLN A 89 46.61 -6.89 -23.75
C GLN A 89 47.36 -5.73 -24.38
N GLN A 90 46.88 -4.50 -24.18
CA GLN A 90 47.45 -3.27 -24.73
C GLN A 90 48.92 -3.08 -24.30
N ASN A 91 49.25 -3.39 -23.05
CA ASN A 91 50.62 -3.31 -22.53
C ASN A 91 51.63 -4.25 -23.24
N ASN A 92 51.14 -5.30 -23.89
CA ASN A 92 51.97 -6.28 -24.60
C ASN A 92 52.01 -6.04 -26.13
N VAL A 93 51.25 -5.08 -26.64
CA VAL A 93 51.15 -4.80 -28.08
C VAL A 93 52.32 -3.94 -28.56
N ARG A 94 53.02 -4.42 -29.60
CA ARG A 94 54.09 -3.67 -30.30
C ARG A 94 53.65 -3.07 -31.63
N ASN A 95 52.44 -3.40 -32.09
CA ASN A 95 51.87 -2.96 -33.35
C ASN A 95 50.91 -1.78 -33.10
N ASN A 96 51.21 -0.61 -33.70
CA ASN A 96 50.41 0.61 -33.49
C ASN A 96 48.93 0.44 -33.86
N ARG A 97 48.60 -0.38 -34.86
CA ARG A 97 47.21 -0.60 -35.29
C ARG A 97 46.41 -1.40 -34.26
N GLU A 98 47.03 -2.42 -33.67
CA GLU A 98 46.39 -3.22 -32.61
C GLU A 98 46.26 -2.42 -31.33
N PHE A 99 47.24 -1.57 -31.03
CA PHE A 99 47.20 -0.66 -29.89
C PHE A 99 46.00 0.30 -29.99
N GLU A 100 45.83 0.96 -31.14
CA GLU A 100 44.68 1.84 -31.39
C GLU A 100 43.34 1.11 -31.32
N SER A 101 43.29 -0.14 -31.78
CA SER A 101 42.06 -0.95 -31.69
C SER A 101 41.68 -1.24 -30.24
N LEU A 102 42.64 -1.64 -29.40
CA LEU A 102 42.41 -1.91 -27.98
C LEU A 102 42.06 -0.63 -27.21
N SER A 103 42.69 0.50 -27.54
CA SER A 103 42.32 1.80 -26.96
C SER A 103 40.85 2.13 -27.19
N LYS A 104 40.33 1.90 -28.41
CA LYS A 104 38.92 2.14 -28.74
C LYS A 104 37.98 1.20 -28.00
N GLU A 105 38.37 -0.06 -27.80
CA GLU A 105 37.58 -1.00 -27.00
C GLU A 105 37.53 -0.59 -25.52
N ILE A 106 38.64 -0.13 -24.95
CA ILE A 106 38.68 0.41 -23.58
C ILE A 106 37.78 1.65 -23.46
N GLU A 107 37.85 2.56 -24.42
CA GLU A 107 37.01 3.77 -24.46
C GLU A 107 35.53 3.39 -24.58
N TYR A 108 35.19 2.43 -25.45
CA TYR A 108 33.83 1.90 -25.59
C TYR A 108 33.29 1.35 -24.27
N GLN A 109 34.07 0.49 -23.59
CA GLN A 109 33.66 -0.06 -22.30
C GLN A 109 33.53 1.01 -21.21
N THR A 110 34.37 2.04 -21.24
CA THR A 110 34.27 3.19 -20.33
C THR A 110 32.97 3.96 -20.54
N LEU A 111 32.58 4.21 -21.80
CA LEU A 111 31.31 4.85 -22.14
C LEU A 111 30.09 3.98 -21.73
N GLU A 112 30.19 2.65 -21.82
CA GLU A 112 29.15 1.76 -21.32
C GLU A 112 28.95 1.90 -19.80
N ILE A 113 30.04 2.01 -19.03
CA ILE A 113 29.98 2.25 -17.58
C ILE A 113 29.27 3.58 -17.29
N GLU A 114 29.67 4.67 -17.95
CA GLU A 114 29.04 5.98 -17.75
C GLU A 114 27.54 5.97 -18.07
N LEU A 115 27.14 5.26 -19.14
CA LEU A 115 25.75 5.09 -19.51
C LEU A 115 24.97 4.31 -18.45
N CYS A 116 25.53 3.21 -17.93
CA CYS A 116 24.92 2.43 -16.86
C CYS A 116 24.78 3.25 -15.57
N GLU A 117 25.80 4.02 -15.18
CA GLU A 117 25.74 4.91 -14.03
C GLU A 117 24.67 6.00 -14.17
N LYS A 118 24.53 6.57 -15.37
CA LYS A 118 23.45 7.52 -15.66
C LYS A 118 22.07 6.86 -15.51
N ARG A 119 21.88 5.66 -16.08
CA ARG A 119 20.63 4.91 -15.96
C ARG A 119 20.31 4.53 -14.51
N ILE A 120 21.31 4.17 -13.71
CA ILE A 120 21.14 3.90 -12.27
C ILE A 120 20.67 5.17 -11.55
N ARG A 121 21.26 6.34 -11.84
CA ARG A 121 20.81 7.62 -11.26
C ARG A 121 19.36 7.94 -11.62
N GLU A 122 18.98 7.75 -12.87
CA GLU A 122 17.59 7.93 -13.33
C GLU A 122 16.63 6.98 -12.60
N CYS A 123 16.99 5.70 -12.45
CA CYS A 123 16.18 4.71 -11.73
C CYS A 123 16.03 5.08 -10.24
N LYS A 124 17.10 5.57 -9.60
CA LYS A 124 17.05 6.02 -8.20
C LYS A 124 16.12 7.22 -8.01
N ALA A 125 16.19 8.20 -8.92
CA ALA A 125 15.28 9.35 -8.89
C ALA A 125 13.81 8.92 -9.09
N GLN A 126 13.57 7.94 -9.96
CA GLN A 126 12.23 7.35 -10.14
C GLN A 126 11.72 6.66 -8.86
N LEU A 127 12.59 5.90 -8.16
CA LEU A 127 12.23 5.27 -6.89
C LEU A 127 11.89 6.31 -5.81
N GLU A 128 12.68 7.38 -5.70
CA GLU A 128 12.44 8.46 -4.75
C GLU A 128 11.09 9.15 -5.00
N GLN A 129 10.79 9.48 -6.26
CA GLN A 129 9.50 10.07 -6.63
C GLN A 129 8.32 9.12 -6.35
N LYS A 130 8.49 7.82 -6.59
CA LYS A 130 7.44 6.82 -6.32
C LYS A 130 7.26 6.56 -4.82
N ALA A 131 8.31 6.70 -4.02
CA ALA A 131 8.26 6.47 -2.57
C ALA A 131 7.28 7.42 -1.86
N GLU A 132 7.30 8.71 -2.20
CA GLU A 132 6.37 9.70 -1.64
C GLU A 132 4.90 9.33 -1.91
N GLY A 133 4.59 8.91 -3.14
CA GLY A 133 3.23 8.47 -3.51
C GLY A 133 2.81 7.18 -2.82
N LEU A 134 3.77 6.29 -2.55
CA LEU A 134 3.55 5.03 -1.85
C LEU A 134 3.26 5.27 -0.38
N GLU A 135 4.02 6.15 0.28
CA GLU A 135 3.78 6.59 1.66
C GLU A 135 2.39 7.19 1.81
N GLY A 136 2.00 8.12 0.95
CA GLY A 136 0.65 8.72 1.01
C GLY A 136 -0.47 7.69 0.80
N THR A 137 -0.24 6.64 0.00
CA THR A 137 -1.22 5.56 -0.18
C THR A 137 -1.26 4.64 1.05
N ARG A 138 -0.12 4.35 1.67
CA ARG A 138 -0.02 3.58 2.93
C ARG A 138 -0.70 4.31 4.09
N GLU A 139 -0.52 5.62 4.20
CA GLU A 139 -1.20 6.42 5.22
C GLU A 139 -2.73 6.33 5.08
N ARG A 140 -3.25 6.46 3.86
CA ARG A 140 -4.69 6.29 3.58
C ARG A 140 -5.17 4.89 3.93
N PHE A 141 -4.42 3.87 3.54
CA PHE A 141 -4.74 2.48 3.90
C PHE A 141 -4.82 2.30 5.42
N ASN A 142 -3.83 2.80 6.16
CA ASN A 142 -3.81 2.69 7.62
C ASN A 142 -4.96 3.46 8.30
N GLN A 143 -5.31 4.64 7.78
CA GLN A 143 -6.48 5.40 8.27
C GLN A 143 -7.78 4.62 8.07
N ARG A 144 -7.99 4.09 6.85
CA ARG A 144 -9.18 3.28 6.54
C ARG A 144 -9.24 1.98 7.33
N GLN A 145 -8.08 1.37 7.59
CA GLN A 145 -7.98 0.17 8.40
C GLN A 145 -8.40 0.45 9.85
N ALA A 146 -7.95 1.58 10.41
CA ALA A 146 -8.37 2.01 11.75
C ALA A 146 -9.88 2.35 11.80
N ASP A 147 -10.42 3.00 10.76
CA ASP A 147 -11.86 3.27 10.64
C ASP A 147 -12.66 1.97 10.62
N LEU A 148 -12.23 0.98 9.84
CA LEU A 148 -12.87 -0.34 9.76
C LEU A 148 -12.87 -1.05 11.12
N GLU A 149 -11.73 -1.09 11.81
CA GLU A 149 -11.59 -1.72 13.13
C GLU A 149 -12.52 -1.08 14.17
N ALA A 150 -12.64 0.25 14.16
CA ALA A 150 -13.56 0.97 15.03
C ALA A 150 -15.03 0.61 14.72
N LYS A 151 -15.41 0.58 13.44
CA LYS A 151 -16.78 0.25 12.99
C LYS A 151 -17.15 -1.20 13.28
N GLN A 152 -16.21 -2.13 13.13
CA GLN A 152 -16.41 -3.53 13.50
C GLN A 152 -16.61 -3.68 15.01
N ALA A 153 -15.81 -2.97 15.83
CA ALA A 153 -15.99 -2.98 17.29
C ALA A 153 -17.34 -2.37 17.73
N GLU A 154 -17.79 -1.29 17.08
CA GLU A 154 -19.12 -0.72 17.30
C GLU A 154 -20.24 -1.72 16.95
N LEU A 155 -20.10 -2.42 15.82
CA LEU A 155 -21.08 -3.42 15.39
C LEU A 155 -21.16 -4.60 16.38
N GLU A 156 -20.01 -5.11 16.84
CA GLU A 156 -19.96 -6.19 17.82
C GLU A 156 -20.61 -5.78 19.15
N ALA A 157 -20.34 -4.56 19.63
CA ALA A 157 -20.96 -4.03 20.84
C ALA A 157 -22.50 -3.95 20.71
N ILE A 158 -23.01 -3.49 19.57
CA ILE A 158 -24.45 -3.42 19.28
C ILE A 158 -25.07 -4.80 19.12
N ILE A 159 -24.33 -5.81 18.66
CA ILE A 159 -24.82 -7.20 18.56
C ILE A 159 -24.91 -7.85 19.94
N ALA A 160 -23.96 -7.54 20.83
CA ALA A 160 -23.89 -8.10 22.18
C ALA A 160 -24.93 -7.52 23.16
N GLU A 161 -25.46 -6.32 22.89
CA GLU A 161 -26.57 -5.67 23.62
C GLU A 161 -27.95 -6.17 23.14
#